data_AF-A0A401IF10-F1
#
_entry.id   AF-A0A401IF10-F1
#
_cell.length_a   1.000
_cell.length_b   1.000
_cell.length_c   1.000
_cell.angle_alpha   90.00
_cell.angle_beta   90.00
_cell.angle_gamma   90.00
#
_symmetry.space_group_name_H-M   'P 1'
#
loop_
_entity.id
_entity.type
_entity.pdbx_description
1 polymer ?
#
loop_
_entity_poly.entity_id
_entity_poly.type
_entity_poly.pdbx_seq_one_letter_code
_entity_poly.pdbx_strand_id
1 'polypeptide(L)' 'MKFELFTRVALKEDLPNYKLCRGDVATIVEYHPVKNGEDGYSLEVFNAVEETIAVVTVAESQIESLMNNEVLHVRVLESA' A
#
# COMPACT_ATOMS: atom_id res chain seq x y z
N MET A 1 -13.36 -4.13 5.47
CA MET A 1 -12.81 -4.75 6.70
C MET A 1 -11.77 -3.77 7.17
N LYS A 2 -11.86 -3.25 8.40
CA LYS A 2 -10.95 -2.18 8.81
C LYS A 2 -9.54 -2.73 8.97
N PHE A 3 -8.58 -2.16 8.25
CA PHE A 3 -7.18 -2.53 8.41
C PHE A 3 -6.59 -1.83 9.64
N GLU A 4 -5.66 -2.51 10.32
CA GLU A 4 -5.00 -1.97 11.51
C GLU A 4 -3.84 -1.03 11.12
N LEU A 5 -3.66 0.06 11.87
CA LEU A 5 -2.51 0.94 11.70
C LEU A 5 -1.21 0.18 11.94
N PHE A 6 -0.16 0.56 11.20
CA PHE A 6 1.18 -0.01 11.27
C PHE A 6 1.25 -1.49 10.89
N THR A 7 0.28 -1.97 10.10
CA THR A 7 0.32 -3.30 9.48
C THR A 7 0.62 -3.20 7.99
N ARG A 8 1.14 -4.29 7.42
CA ARG A 8 1.47 -4.38 6.00
C ARG A 8 0.28 -4.87 5.18
N VAL A 9 0.11 -4.27 4.01
CA VAL A 9 -0.89 -4.62 2.99
C VAL A 9 -0.23 -4.68 1.62
N ALA A 10 -0.85 -5.38 0.68
CA ALA A 10 -0.49 -5.31 -0.73
C ALA A 10 -1.48 -4.43 -1.50
N LEU A 11 -1.01 -3.78 -2.57
CA LEU A 11 -1.88 -3.12 -3.52
C LEU A 11 -2.66 -4.15 -4.36
N LYS A 12 -3.97 -3.95 -4.52
CA LYS A 12 -4.85 -4.79 -5.36
C LYS A 12 -4.85 -4.39 -6.82
N GLU A 13 -4.34 -3.22 -7.15
CA GLU A 13 -4.27 -2.68 -8.50
C GLU A 13 -3.02 -1.81 -8.70
N ASP A 14 -2.70 -1.52 -9.95
CA ASP A 14 -1.60 -0.63 -10.29
C ASP A 14 -1.95 0.82 -9.94
N LEU A 15 -0.97 1.58 -9.46
CA LEU A 15 -1.07 3.02 -9.24
C LEU A 15 -0.04 3.75 -10.11
N PRO A 16 -0.32 3.97 -11.41
CA PRO A 16 0.66 4.46 -12.37
C PRO A 16 1.27 5.81 -12.01
N ASN A 17 0.50 6.71 -11.38
CA ASN A 17 0.98 8.02 -10.93
C ASN A 17 2.13 7.93 -9.92
N TYR A 18 2.24 6.79 -9.22
CA TYR A 18 3.30 6.51 -8.25
C TYR A 18 4.24 5.39 -8.72
N LYS A 19 3.99 4.82 -9.91
CA LYS A 19 4.71 3.66 -10.48
C LYS A 19 4.71 2.41 -9.61
N LEU A 20 3.70 2.36 -8.73
CA LEU A 20 3.44 1.19 -7.92
C LEU A 20 2.58 0.23 -8.73
N CYS A 21 2.85 -1.05 -8.55
CA CYS A 21 2.18 -2.15 -9.22
C CYS A 21 1.33 -2.91 -8.21
N ARG A 22 0.31 -3.59 -8.72
CA ARG A 22 -0.41 -4.60 -7.97
C ARG A 22 0.58 -5.58 -7.32
N GLY A 23 0.37 -5.87 -6.04
CA GLY A 23 1.24 -6.73 -5.23
C GLY A 23 2.37 -6.00 -4.51
N ASP A 24 2.64 -4.73 -4.81
CA ASP A 24 3.59 -3.96 -4.01
C ASP A 24 3.10 -3.85 -2.56
N VAL A 25 4.02 -4.04 -1.62
CA VAL A 25 3.74 -4.06 -0.19
C VAL A 25 4.03 -2.70 0.42
N ALA A 26 3.10 -2.22 1.26
CA ALA A 26 3.22 -0.96 1.97
C ALA A 26 2.69 -1.08 3.41
N THR A 27 3.03 -0.13 4.26
CA THR A 27 2.58 -0.08 5.66
C THR A 27 1.50 0.99 5.82
N ILE A 28 0.41 0.67 6.50
CA ILE A 28 -0.62 1.65 6.82
C ILE A 28 -0.10 2.59 7.90
N VAL A 29 -0.14 3.90 7.64
CA VAL A 29 0.30 4.92 8.61
C VAL A 29 -0.82 5.84 9.06
N GLU A 30 -1.93 5.91 8.31
CA GLU A 30 -3.09 6.72 8.66
C GLU A 30 -4.38 6.11 8.12
N TYR A 31 -5.49 6.29 8.85
CA TYR A 31 -6.84 5.86 8.46
C TYR A 31 -7.74 7.09 8.31
N HIS A 32 -8.42 7.18 7.18
CA HIS A 32 -9.27 8.29 6.77
C HIS A 32 -10.74 7.85 6.70
N PRO A 33 -11.51 7.95 7.79
CA PRO A 33 -12.91 7.56 7.79
C PRO A 33 -13.76 8.51 6.93
N VAL A 34 -14.63 7.96 6.07
CA VAL A 34 -15.52 8.74 5.20
C VAL A 34 -16.98 8.38 5.49
N LYS A 35 -17.74 9.37 6.00
CA LYS A 35 -19.11 9.14 6.53
C LYS A 35 -20.08 8.49 5.54
N ASN A 36 -20.01 8.85 4.26
CA ASN A 36 -20.92 8.40 3.20
C ASN A 36 -20.14 7.89 1.98
N GLY A 37 -18.98 7.29 2.19
CA GLY A 37 -18.10 6.87 1.13
C GLY A 37 -17.22 5.72 1.56
N GLU A 38 -16.28 5.39 0.70
CA GLU A 38 -15.25 4.42 1.02
C GLU A 38 -14.17 5.08 1.90
N ASP A 39 -13.76 4.37 2.94
CA ASP A 39 -12.66 4.82 3.78
C ASP A 39 -11.34 4.82 3.00
N GLY A 40 -10.49 5.78 3.33
CA GLY A 40 -9.15 5.89 2.78
C GLY A 40 -8.07 5.46 3.77
N TYR A 41 -6.89 5.17 3.26
CA TYR A 41 -5.69 4.90 4.06
C TYR A 41 -4.50 5.64 3.46
N SER A 42 -3.63 6.19 4.31
CA SER A 42 -2.28 6.57 3.89
C SER A 42 -1.36 5.36 4.05
N LEU A 43 -0.66 5.03 2.98
CA LEU A 43 0.33 3.96 2.95
C LEU A 43 1.73 4.56 2.80
N GLU A 44 2.65 4.11 3.64
CA GLU A 44 4.08 4.35 3.49
C GLU A 44 4.74 3.18 2.77
N VAL A 45 5.39 3.48 1.65
CA VAL A 45 6.09 2.51 0.81
C VAL A 45 7.58 2.58 1.10
N PHE A 46 8.16 1.44 1.43
CA PHE A 46 9.59 1.29 1.68
C PHE A 46 10.26 0.60 0.50
N ASN A 47 11.49 1.00 0.19
CA ASN A 47 12.35 0.17 -0.65
C ASN A 47 12.83 -1.07 0.14
N ALA A 48 13.55 -1.96 -0.54
CA ALA A 48 14.06 -3.19 0.06
C ALA A 48 15.12 -2.96 1.16
N VAL A 49 15.61 -1.73 1.34
CA VAL A 49 16.57 -1.35 2.39
C VAL A 49 15.93 -0.44 3.47
N GLU A 50 14.60 -0.49 3.59
CA GLU A 50 13.80 0.21 4.63
C GLU A 50 13.80 1.75 4.54
N GLU A 51 14.12 2.32 3.38
CA GLU A 51 13.96 3.76 3.16
C GLU A 51 12.58 4.05 2.57
N THR A 52 11.91 5.09 3.09
CA THR A 52 10.65 5.58 2.55
C THR A 52 10.86 6.17 1.16
N ILE A 53 10.14 5.64 0.17
CA ILE A 53 10.20 6.10 -1.23
C ILE A 53 8.92 6.76 -1.71
N ALA A 54 7.78 6.50 -1.04
CA ALA A 54 6.52 7.15 -1.32
C ALA A 54 5.57 7.10 -0.11
N VAL A 55 4.70 8.10 -0.02
CA VAL A 55 3.50 8.04 0.83
C VAL A 55 2.30 8.29 -0.07
N VAL A 56 1.36 7.36 -0.11
CA VAL A 56 0.21 7.39 -1.03
C VAL A 56 -1.10 7.26 -0.27
N THR A 57 -2.11 8.03 -0.69
CA THR A 57 -3.48 7.85 -0.20
C THR A 57 -4.26 6.97 -1.17
N VAL A 58 -4.86 5.91 -0.66
CA VAL A 58 -5.65 4.94 -1.42
C VAL A 58 -6.99 4.69 -0.75
N ALA A 59 -7.96 4.18 -1.50
CA ALA A 59 -9.21 3.69 -0.98
C ALA A 59 -9.06 2.26 -0.40
N GLU A 60 -9.93 1.87 0.55
CA GLU A 60 -9.92 0.53 1.17
C GLU A 60 -9.95 -0.60 0.12
N SER A 61 -10.70 -0.44 -0.97
CA SER A 61 -10.82 -1.42 -2.05
C SER A 61 -9.55 -1.66 -2.86
N GLN A 62 -8.59 -0.73 -2.79
CA GLN A 62 -7.31 -0.79 -3.52
C GLN A 62 -6.24 -1.57 -2.77
N ILE A 63 -6.52 -2.09 -1.56
CA ILE A 63 -5.56 -2.83 -0.73
C ILE A 63 -6.10 -4.18 -0.27
N GLU A 64 -5.20 -5.12 -0.01
CA GLU A 64 -5.51 -6.45 0.55
C GLU A 64 -4.58 -6.85 1.69
N SER A 65 -5.09 -7.71 2.55
CA SER A 65 -4.31 -8.33 3.63
C SER A 65 -3.34 -9.34 3.04
N LEU A 66 -2.14 -9.41 3.60
CA LEU A 66 -1.15 -10.42 3.22
C LEU A 66 -1.51 -11.80 3.80
N MET A 67 -1.14 -12.85 3.07
CA MET A 67 -1.28 -14.25 3.47
C MET A 67 0.06 -14.85 3.87
N ASN A 68 0.02 -15.88 4.72
CA ASN A 68 1.22 -16.52 5.28
C ASN A 68 2.08 -17.28 4.26
N ASN A 69 1.55 -17.56 3.08
CA ASN A 69 2.22 -18.27 1.99
C ASN A 69 2.72 -17.33 0.89
N GLU A 70 2.63 -16.02 1.07
CA GLU A 70 3.16 -15.01 0.16
C GLU A 70 4.64 -14.73 0.42
N VAL A 71 5.37 -14.37 -0.63
CA VAL A 71 6.81 -14.12 -0.58
C VAL A 71 7.09 -12.73 -1.10
N LEU A 72 7.87 -11.95 -0.36
CA LEU A 72 8.31 -10.63 -0.81
C LEU A 72 9.17 -10.74 -2.07
N HIS A 73 8.95 -9.85 -3.03
CA HIS A 73 9.67 -9.80 -4.29
C HIS A 73 10.33 -8.43 -4.49
N VAL A 74 11.62 -8.43 -4.86
CA VAL A 74 12.38 -7.20 -5.13
C VAL A 74 12.32 -6.88 -6.62
N ARG A 75 11.89 -5.65 -6.94
CA ARG A 75 11.91 -5.08 -8.29
C ARG A 75 12.48 -3.66 -8.28
N VAL A 76 12.94 -3.19 -9.43
CA VAL A 76 13.34 -1.79 -9.59
C VAL A 76 12.09 -0.92 -9.78
N LEU A 77 12.02 0.19 -9.07
CA LEU A 77 11.04 1.24 -9.34
C LEU A 77 11.60 2.14 -10.46
N GLU A 78 10.89 2.23 -11.59
CA GLU A 78 11.39 3.00 -12.73
C GLU A 78 11.46 4.51 -12.41
N SER A 79 12.59 5.16 -12.72
CA SER A 79 12.71 6.62 -12.65
C SER A 79 11.86 7.30 -13.73
N ALA A 80 11.39 8.53 -13.47
CA ALA A 80 10.56 9.29 -14.43
C ALA A 80 11.41 9.86 -15.57
#